data_AF-A0A8H5LGL6-F1
#
_entry.id   AF-A0A8H5LGL6-F1
#
_cell.length_a   1.000
_cell.length_b   1.000
_cell.length_c   1.000
_cell.angle_alpha   90.00
_cell.angle_beta   90.00
_cell.angle_gamma   90.00
#
_symmetry.space_group_name_H-M   'P 1'
#
loop_
_entity.id
_entity.type
_entity.pdbx_description
1 polymer ?
#
loop_
_entity_poly.entity_id
_entity_poly.type
_entity_poly.pdbx_seq_one_letter_code
_entity_poly.pdbx_strand_id
1 'polypeptide(L)'
;MRISALTQGTTNGLFKVTVDASTADSATADAVLIKVYGDGTDITIDREKELTVHKLLAERQLSSSPLVRFSNGHAYQFISGRVCSEGDMSETRIFRGVARELARWHATLPTADPEDVLTYKPGVWSTAKKWLDAISKHPHRSQAEIDDLHEKFKYLADALLSTDTSEPLVLAHGDLLCANIIVQESGDGIDVASVRFIDYEHATYCPRAFELANHFAEWTGFDCDYNLLPKTSTRRAFIAEYLTTHAELCREHDIATVNYAAVDHLMRQVDDHRGFPGFYWGLCALIQAETATGTIDFDYAGYAAKRFAEYESWRSVREGNSPSLPLREKVWSMP
;
A
#
# COMPACT_ATOMS: atom_id res chain seq x y z
N MET A 1 -0.18 34.50 4.45
CA MET A 1 -0.70 33.11 4.32
C MET A 1 -0.74 32.79 2.84
N ARG A 2 -0.09 31.70 2.44
CA ARG A 2 -0.06 31.23 1.05
C ARG A 2 -0.67 29.84 1.00
N ILE A 3 -1.46 29.58 -0.04
CA ILE A 3 -2.08 28.28 -0.30
C ILE A 3 -1.54 27.76 -1.63
N SER A 4 -1.15 26.51 -1.67
CA SER A 4 -0.64 25.85 -2.88
C SER A 4 -1.31 24.49 -3.03
N ALA A 5 -1.99 24.28 -4.16
CA ALA A 5 -2.54 22.97 -4.49
C ALA A 5 -1.39 21.99 -4.79
N LEU A 6 -1.53 20.75 -4.33
CA LEU A 6 -0.65 19.63 -4.65
C LEU A 6 -1.40 18.68 -5.57
N THR A 7 -0.77 18.26 -6.67
CA THR A 7 -1.42 17.55 -7.79
C THR A 7 -1.26 16.02 -7.74
N GLN A 8 -0.92 15.45 -6.58
CA GLN A 8 -0.44 14.07 -6.48
C GLN A 8 -1.48 13.05 -5.99
N GLY A 9 -2.70 13.48 -5.63
CA GLY A 9 -3.77 12.58 -5.18
C GLY A 9 -4.73 12.18 -6.31
N THR A 10 -5.09 10.90 -6.39
CA THR A 10 -6.08 10.35 -7.34
C THR A 10 -7.49 10.25 -6.76
N THR A 11 -7.66 10.47 -5.46
CA THR A 11 -8.93 10.33 -4.71
C THR A 11 -9.25 11.54 -3.84
N ASN A 12 -8.34 12.51 -3.70
CA ASN A 12 -8.46 13.62 -2.75
C ASN A 12 -7.83 14.91 -3.29
N GLY A 13 -8.37 16.05 -2.89
CA GLY A 13 -7.77 17.37 -3.11
C GLY A 13 -6.79 17.72 -1.99
N LEU A 14 -5.54 18.06 -2.34
CA LEU A 14 -4.48 18.36 -1.37
C LEU A 14 -4.02 19.82 -1.49
N PHE A 15 -3.96 20.53 -0.36
CA PHE A 15 -3.52 21.92 -0.30
C PHE A 15 -2.50 22.12 0.82
N LYS A 16 -1.32 22.63 0.48
CA LYS A 16 -0.34 23.10 1.45
C LYS A 16 -0.63 24.55 1.81
N VAL A 17 -0.73 24.83 3.10
CA VAL A 17 -0.91 26.17 3.65
C VAL A 17 0.34 26.55 4.43
N THR A 18 0.92 27.70 4.10
CA THR A 18 2.05 28.28 4.84
C THR A 18 1.67 29.65 5.39
N VAL A 19 2.16 29.95 6.60
CA VAL A 19 2.07 31.29 7.18
C VAL A 19 3.42 31.99 7.00
N ASP A 20 3.42 33.22 6.51
CA ASP A 20 4.65 33.98 6.27
C ASP A 20 5.31 34.32 7.63
N ALA A 21 6.62 34.05 7.74
CA ALA A 21 7.39 34.10 8.99
C ALA A 21 7.70 35.52 9.52
N SER A 22 6.83 36.53 9.29
CA SER A 22 7.02 37.86 9.88
C SER A 22 6.74 37.92 11.39
N THR A 23 6.34 36.79 12.01
CA THR A 23 6.00 36.70 13.44
C THR A 23 6.50 35.43 14.13
N ALA A 24 7.35 34.60 13.50
CA ALA A 24 7.81 33.34 14.08
C ALA A 24 9.33 33.23 14.04
N ASP A 25 9.94 33.14 15.23
CA ASP A 25 11.39 33.09 15.49
C ASP A 25 12.00 31.69 15.25
N SER A 26 11.47 30.89 14.31
CA SER A 26 12.00 29.54 14.02
C SER A 26 12.23 29.32 12.53
N ALA A 27 13.35 28.68 12.21
CA ALA A 27 13.86 28.44 10.85
C ALA A 27 13.04 27.42 10.02
N THR A 28 11.83 27.07 10.46
CA THR A 28 10.90 26.20 9.73
C THR A 28 9.55 26.88 9.69
N ALA A 29 9.13 27.38 8.53
CA ALA A 29 7.77 27.88 8.39
C ALA A 29 6.79 26.74 8.68
N ASP A 30 5.98 26.88 9.74
CA ASP A 30 4.92 25.93 10.04
C ASP A 30 3.98 25.83 8.84
N ALA A 31 3.91 24.63 8.28
CA ALA A 31 3.05 24.31 7.15
C ALA A 31 1.99 23.29 7.58
N VAL A 32 0.77 23.52 7.12
CA VAL A 32 -0.36 22.62 7.32
C VAL A 32 -0.74 22.03 5.98
N LEU A 33 -1.00 20.73 5.94
CA LEU A 33 -1.64 20.09 4.81
C LEU A 33 -3.15 19.99 5.07
N ILE A 34 -3.94 20.42 4.10
CA ILE A 34 -5.39 20.28 4.08
C ILE A 34 -5.73 19.21 3.03
N LYS A 35 -6.38 18.14 3.47
CA LYS A 35 -6.92 17.07 2.63
C LYS A 35 -8.43 17.22 2.55
N VAL A 36 -8.94 17.40 1.34
CA VAL A 36 -10.37 17.46 1.01
C VAL A 36 -10.75 16.14 0.37
N TYR A 37 -11.77 15.47 0.90
CA TYR A 37 -12.20 14.16 0.40
C TYR A 37 -12.78 14.28 -1.02
N GLY A 38 -12.40 13.37 -1.91
CA GLY A 38 -12.96 13.31 -3.26
C GLY A 38 -14.34 12.66 -3.31
N ASP A 39 -15.12 13.06 -4.31
CA ASP A 39 -16.48 12.54 -4.54
C ASP A 39 -16.47 11.05 -4.85
N GLY A 40 -17.52 10.33 -4.43
CA GLY A 40 -17.72 8.91 -4.78
C GLY A 40 -16.78 7.92 -4.07
N THR A 41 -15.96 8.39 -3.13
CA THR A 41 -14.95 7.56 -2.44
C THR A 41 -15.48 6.83 -1.19
N ASP A 42 -16.71 7.08 -0.74
CA ASP A 42 -17.23 6.54 0.53
C ASP A 42 -17.39 5.00 0.51
N ILE A 43 -17.48 4.39 -0.67
CA ILE A 43 -17.54 2.93 -0.80
C ILE A 43 -16.17 2.31 -0.53
N THR A 44 -15.12 2.92 -1.10
CA THR A 44 -13.75 2.42 -1.06
C THR A 44 -13.00 2.85 0.19
N ILE A 45 -13.38 3.99 0.78
CA ILE A 45 -12.67 4.60 1.91
C ILE A 45 -13.59 4.80 3.12
N ASP A 46 -13.11 4.35 4.27
CA ASP A 46 -13.73 4.60 5.58
C ASP A 46 -12.99 5.73 6.30
N ARG A 47 -13.63 6.91 6.37
CA ARG A 47 -13.03 8.13 6.93
C ARG A 47 -12.86 8.09 8.46
N GLU A 48 -13.70 7.33 9.17
CA GLU A 48 -13.52 7.14 10.62
C GLU A 48 -12.32 6.24 10.91
N LYS A 49 -12.19 5.16 10.13
CA LYS A 49 -11.02 4.27 10.17
C LYS A 49 -9.74 5.04 9.85
N GLU A 50 -9.72 5.82 8.76
CA GLU A 50 -8.58 6.65 8.35
C GLU A 50 -8.08 7.53 9.50
N LEU A 51 -8.98 8.24 10.17
CA LEU A 51 -8.62 9.13 11.28
C LEU A 51 -8.18 8.38 12.54
N THR A 52 -8.78 7.22 12.82
CA THR A 52 -8.37 6.37 13.94
C THR A 52 -6.95 5.86 13.74
N VAL A 53 -6.63 5.39 12.53
CA VAL A 53 -5.28 4.94 12.18
C VAL A 53 -4.31 6.11 12.21
N HIS A 54 -4.65 7.28 11.64
CA HIS A 54 -3.77 8.46 11.67
C HIS A 54 -3.43 8.89 13.11
N LYS A 55 -4.40 8.89 14.03
CA LYS A 55 -4.13 9.18 15.45
C LYS A 55 -3.17 8.17 16.07
N LEU A 56 -3.40 6.87 15.85
CA LEU A 56 -2.52 5.82 16.34
C LEU A 56 -1.09 5.95 15.80
N LEU A 57 -0.95 6.22 14.50
CA LEU A 57 0.36 6.46 13.87
C LEU A 57 1.07 7.67 14.50
N ALA A 58 0.34 8.75 14.80
CA ALA A 58 0.91 9.94 15.43
C ALA A 58 1.37 9.65 16.86
N GLU A 59 0.58 8.90 17.64
CA GLU A 59 0.95 8.46 19.00
C GLU A 59 2.22 7.59 19.01
N ARG A 60 2.44 6.80 17.94
CA ARG A 60 3.64 5.98 17.73
C ARG A 60 4.77 6.69 17.00
N GLN A 61 4.62 7.99 16.72
CA GLN A 61 5.62 8.82 16.00
C GLN A 61 5.95 8.29 14.59
N LEU A 62 4.96 7.66 13.94
CA LEU A 62 5.03 7.11 12.59
C LEU A 62 4.42 8.05 11.55
N SER A 63 3.51 8.95 11.94
CA SER A 63 2.95 10.01 11.08
C SER A 63 3.18 11.41 11.66
N SER A 64 2.76 12.44 10.91
CA SER A 64 2.45 13.76 11.44
C SER A 64 1.24 13.72 12.37
N SER A 65 1.06 14.75 13.19
CA SER A 65 -0.14 14.88 14.03
C SER A 65 -1.35 15.39 13.24
N PRO A 66 -2.52 14.73 13.34
CA PRO A 66 -3.77 15.31 12.88
C PRO A 66 -4.11 16.56 13.72
N LEU A 67 -4.52 17.64 13.06
CA LEU A 67 -4.79 18.92 13.73
C LEU A 67 -6.28 19.16 13.90
N VAL A 68 -7.04 19.04 12.81
CA VAL A 68 -8.49 19.29 12.81
C VAL A 68 -9.20 18.45 11.76
N ARG A 69 -10.42 18.04 12.06
CA ARG A 69 -11.34 17.40 11.11
C ARG A 69 -12.51 18.35 10.81
N PHE A 70 -12.94 18.38 9.56
CA PHE A 70 -14.15 19.07 9.12
C PHE A 70 -15.03 18.09 8.31
N SER A 71 -16.22 18.52 7.90
CA SER A 71 -17.23 17.63 7.31
C SER A 71 -16.77 16.94 6.02
N ASN A 72 -15.94 17.61 5.22
CA ASN A 72 -15.46 17.14 3.92
C ASN A 72 -13.93 16.96 3.86
N GLY A 73 -13.28 16.74 5.00
CA GLY A 73 -11.83 16.54 5.02
C GLY A 73 -11.20 16.72 6.39
N HIS A 74 -9.88 16.82 6.39
CA HIS A 74 -9.09 17.08 7.60
C HIS A 74 -7.80 17.82 7.27
N ALA A 75 -7.17 18.39 8.29
CA ALA A 75 -5.88 19.03 8.19
C ALA A 75 -4.90 18.47 9.22
N TYR A 76 -3.64 18.38 8.82
CA TYR A 76 -2.56 17.80 9.60
C TYR A 76 -1.22 18.50 9.32
N GLN A 77 -0.24 18.31 10.20
CA GLN A 77 1.08 18.91 10.04
C GLN A 77 1.74 18.44 8.73
N PHE A 78 2.28 19.37 7.95
CA PHE A 78 2.97 19.05 6.70
C PHE A 78 4.29 18.32 6.98
N ILE A 79 4.49 17.17 6.33
CA ILE A 79 5.77 16.45 6.38
C ILE A 79 6.69 17.01 5.29
N SER A 80 7.83 17.57 5.71
CA SER A 80 8.82 18.09 4.78
C SER A 80 9.66 16.98 4.17
N GLY A 81 9.90 17.07 2.86
CA GLY A 81 10.70 16.15 2.08
C GLY A 81 10.32 16.22 0.61
N ARG A 82 10.93 15.33 -0.18
CA ARG A 82 10.62 15.13 -1.60
C ARG A 82 9.75 13.90 -1.75
N VAL A 83 8.70 14.00 -2.57
CA VAL A 83 7.84 12.86 -2.89
C VAL A 83 8.63 11.90 -3.78
N CYS A 84 8.55 10.61 -3.46
CA CYS A 84 9.20 9.55 -4.21
C CYS A 84 8.51 9.37 -5.57
N SER A 85 9.30 9.22 -6.63
CA SER A 85 8.84 8.91 -7.99
C SER A 85 9.03 7.42 -8.29
N GLU A 86 8.43 6.94 -9.37
CA GLU A 86 8.59 5.55 -9.82
C GLU A 86 10.08 5.18 -10.03
N GLY A 87 10.88 6.08 -10.60
CA GLY A 87 12.32 5.86 -10.81
C GLY A 87 13.13 5.75 -9.51
N ASP A 88 12.73 6.48 -8.47
CA ASP A 88 13.38 6.47 -7.16
C ASP A 88 13.24 5.12 -6.45
N MET A 89 12.15 4.38 -6.70
CA MET A 89 11.85 3.11 -6.01
C MET A 89 12.97 2.08 -6.20
N SER A 90 13.65 2.12 -7.34
CA SER A 90 14.77 1.23 -7.66
C SER A 90 16.09 1.61 -6.99
N GLU A 91 16.20 2.80 -6.40
CA GLU A 91 17.42 3.24 -5.73
C GLU A 91 17.66 2.50 -4.42
N THR A 92 18.84 1.89 -4.29
CA THR A 92 19.22 1.09 -3.10
C THR A 92 19.02 1.81 -1.78
N ARG A 93 19.35 3.09 -1.73
CA ARG A 93 19.23 3.90 -0.50
C ARG A 93 17.77 4.11 -0.12
N ILE A 94 16.89 4.28 -1.11
CA ILE A 94 15.48 4.58 -0.93
C ILE A 94 14.73 3.30 -0.56
N PHE A 95 14.85 2.21 -1.34
CA PHE A 95 14.10 0.99 -1.01
C PHE A 95 14.53 0.40 0.34
N ARG A 96 15.79 0.55 0.74
CA ARG A 96 16.23 0.18 2.10
C ARG A 96 15.56 1.05 3.16
N GLY A 97 15.46 2.36 2.93
CA GLY A 97 14.75 3.28 3.82
C GLY A 97 13.28 2.88 4.00
N VAL A 98 12.63 2.54 2.89
CA VAL A 98 11.24 2.04 2.88
C VAL A 98 11.12 0.72 3.64
N ALA A 99 12.03 -0.22 3.43
CA ALA A 99 12.06 -1.49 4.16
C ALA A 99 12.16 -1.28 5.67
N ARG A 100 13.03 -0.36 6.12
CA ARG A 100 13.20 -0.01 7.55
C ARG A 100 11.96 0.64 8.14
N GLU A 101 11.37 1.63 7.46
CA GLU A 101 10.19 2.32 7.97
C GLU A 101 8.96 1.39 8.00
N LEU A 102 8.82 0.51 7.00
CA LEU A 102 7.77 -0.52 7.00
C LEU A 102 7.97 -1.55 8.12
N ALA A 103 9.21 -1.98 8.37
CA ALA A 103 9.53 -2.83 9.52
C ALA A 103 9.17 -2.14 10.85
N ARG A 104 9.44 -0.84 10.95
CA ARG A 104 9.09 -0.04 12.11
C ARG A 104 7.58 0.04 12.33
N TRP A 105 6.78 0.22 11.28
CA TRP A 105 5.33 0.14 11.36
C TRP A 105 4.88 -1.22 11.90
N HIS A 106 5.31 -2.29 11.26
CA HIS A 106 4.87 -3.65 11.61
C HIS A 106 5.34 -4.12 13.00
N ALA A 107 6.46 -3.59 13.51
CA ALA A 107 6.98 -3.91 14.84
C ALA A 107 6.34 -3.09 15.98
N THR A 108 5.79 -1.90 15.69
CA THR A 108 5.33 -0.96 16.73
C THR A 108 3.82 -0.79 16.81
N LEU A 109 3.10 -1.12 15.73
CA LEU A 109 1.65 -1.08 15.69
C LEU A 109 1.03 -2.36 16.28
N PRO A 110 -0.20 -2.29 16.80
CA PRO A 110 -0.92 -3.48 17.25
C PRO A 110 -1.05 -4.50 16.13
N THR A 111 -0.90 -5.77 16.47
CA THR A 111 -1.20 -6.88 15.59
C THR A 111 -2.60 -7.41 15.87
N ALA A 112 -3.15 -8.18 14.94
CA ALA A 112 -4.42 -8.88 15.10
C ALA A 112 -4.23 -10.39 14.99
N ASP A 113 -5.03 -11.13 15.76
CA ASP A 113 -5.09 -12.57 15.69
C ASP A 113 -5.58 -13.01 14.29
N PRO A 114 -4.94 -14.00 13.65
CA PRO A 114 -5.42 -14.56 12.40
C PRO A 114 -6.72 -15.36 12.57
N GLU A 115 -7.18 -15.64 13.79
CA GLU A 115 -8.56 -16.11 13.99
C GLU A 115 -9.54 -15.13 13.32
N ASP A 116 -10.33 -15.63 12.38
CA ASP A 116 -11.29 -14.88 11.56
C ASP A 116 -10.74 -13.95 10.46
N VAL A 117 -9.57 -14.20 9.84
CA VAL A 117 -8.99 -13.35 8.75
C VAL A 117 -10.00 -12.84 7.70
N LEU A 118 -10.95 -13.67 7.27
CA LEU A 118 -11.98 -13.32 6.28
C LEU A 118 -12.99 -12.28 6.76
N THR A 119 -13.30 -12.31 8.06
CA THR A 119 -14.34 -11.52 8.70
C THR A 119 -13.79 -10.44 9.62
N TYR A 120 -12.49 -10.47 9.90
CA TYR A 120 -11.78 -9.47 10.70
C TYR A 120 -11.91 -8.09 10.06
N LYS A 121 -12.29 -7.09 10.86
CA LYS A 121 -12.53 -5.72 10.40
C LYS A 121 -11.76 -4.71 11.26
N PRO A 122 -11.00 -3.80 10.63
CA PRO A 122 -10.72 -3.73 9.19
C PRO A 122 -9.71 -4.81 8.76
N GLY A 123 -9.93 -5.49 7.63
CA GLY A 123 -9.01 -6.51 7.10
C GLY A 123 -8.96 -6.47 5.58
N VAL A 124 -7.84 -6.87 4.96
CA VAL A 124 -7.69 -6.86 3.50
C VAL A 124 -8.76 -7.73 2.82
N TRP A 125 -9.03 -8.91 3.37
CA TRP A 125 -10.04 -9.83 2.86
C TRP A 125 -11.47 -9.34 3.06
N SER A 126 -11.77 -8.80 4.25
CA SER A 126 -13.09 -8.24 4.53
C SER A 126 -13.37 -6.98 3.70
N THR A 127 -12.33 -6.21 3.36
CA THR A 127 -12.39 -5.06 2.47
C THR A 127 -12.63 -5.50 1.02
N ALA A 128 -11.83 -6.45 0.51
CA ALA A 128 -12.04 -7.03 -0.83
C ALA A 128 -13.46 -7.59 -0.97
N LYS A 129 -13.94 -8.32 0.05
CA LYS A 129 -15.31 -8.84 0.08
C LYS A 129 -16.36 -7.73 0.11
N LYS A 130 -16.17 -6.67 0.90
CA LYS A 130 -17.07 -5.49 0.91
C LYS A 130 -17.17 -4.86 -0.48
N TRP A 131 -16.04 -4.71 -1.17
CA TRP A 131 -16.00 -4.14 -2.53
C TRP A 131 -16.68 -5.06 -3.54
N LEU A 132 -16.40 -6.36 -3.50
CA LEU A 132 -17.08 -7.36 -4.33
C LEU A 132 -18.59 -7.37 -4.11
N ASP A 133 -19.04 -7.32 -2.85
CA ASP A 133 -20.45 -7.26 -2.48
C ASP A 133 -21.11 -5.94 -2.97
N ALA A 134 -20.36 -4.85 -3.10
CA ALA A 134 -20.84 -3.59 -3.68
C ALA A 134 -20.99 -3.69 -5.20
N ILE A 135 -19.97 -4.20 -5.90
CA ILE A 135 -19.99 -4.44 -7.35
C ILE A 135 -21.14 -5.39 -7.73
N SER A 136 -21.36 -6.44 -6.93
CA SER A 136 -22.41 -7.43 -7.17
C SER A 136 -23.83 -6.86 -7.13
N LYS A 137 -24.01 -5.71 -6.47
CA LYS A 137 -25.32 -5.02 -6.35
C LYS A 137 -25.52 -3.96 -7.43
N HIS A 138 -24.51 -3.73 -8.28
CA HIS A 138 -24.59 -2.68 -9.29
C HIS A 138 -25.53 -3.11 -10.44
N PRO A 139 -26.53 -2.29 -10.82
CA PRO A 139 -27.65 -2.71 -11.68
C PRO A 139 -27.25 -3.01 -13.13
N HIS A 140 -26.06 -2.59 -13.56
CA HIS A 140 -25.60 -2.73 -14.94
C HIS A 140 -24.61 -3.89 -15.16
N ARG A 141 -24.31 -4.68 -14.12
CA ARG A 141 -23.41 -5.83 -14.21
C ARG A 141 -24.16 -7.09 -14.60
N SER A 142 -23.60 -7.85 -15.54
CA SER A 142 -24.14 -9.15 -15.90
C SER A 142 -23.85 -10.18 -14.81
N GLN A 143 -24.73 -11.19 -14.67
CA GLN A 143 -24.51 -12.28 -13.71
C GLN A 143 -23.19 -13.01 -13.98
N ALA A 144 -22.79 -13.15 -15.25
CA ALA A 144 -21.54 -13.80 -15.62
C ALA A 144 -20.29 -13.05 -15.11
N GLU A 145 -20.28 -11.71 -15.18
CA GLU A 145 -19.19 -10.90 -14.61
C GLU A 145 -19.13 -11.03 -13.09
N ILE A 146 -20.29 -11.04 -12.43
CA ILE A 146 -20.37 -11.20 -10.97
C ILE A 146 -19.84 -12.56 -10.56
N ASP A 147 -20.32 -13.64 -11.20
CA ASP A 147 -19.90 -15.01 -10.92
C ASP A 147 -18.39 -15.20 -11.13
N ASP A 148 -17.84 -14.60 -12.19
CA ASP A 148 -16.40 -14.61 -12.48
C ASP A 148 -15.60 -13.93 -11.35
N LEU A 149 -16.01 -12.75 -10.87
CA LEU A 149 -15.32 -12.07 -9.76
C LEU A 149 -15.41 -12.84 -8.43
N HIS A 150 -16.56 -13.47 -8.15
CA HIS A 150 -16.73 -14.33 -6.97
C HIS A 150 -15.87 -15.58 -7.04
N GLU A 151 -15.73 -16.19 -8.22
CA GLU A 151 -14.85 -17.33 -8.45
C GLU A 151 -13.38 -16.94 -8.21
N LYS A 152 -12.93 -15.79 -8.75
CA LYS A 152 -11.56 -15.30 -8.52
C LYS A 152 -11.26 -15.02 -7.06
N PHE A 153 -12.20 -14.38 -6.35
CA PHE A 153 -12.08 -14.14 -4.92
C PHE A 153 -12.00 -15.45 -4.14
N LYS A 154 -12.86 -16.42 -4.48
CA LYS A 154 -12.84 -17.75 -3.87
C LYS A 154 -11.51 -18.46 -4.12
N TYR A 155 -10.99 -18.42 -5.34
CA TYR A 155 -9.69 -19.00 -5.68
C TYR A 155 -8.58 -18.40 -4.81
N LEU A 156 -8.53 -17.06 -4.67
CA LEU A 156 -7.57 -16.39 -3.80
C LEU A 156 -7.69 -16.84 -2.35
N ALA A 157 -8.92 -16.86 -1.83
CA ALA A 157 -9.20 -17.27 -0.46
C ALA A 157 -8.72 -18.71 -0.20
N ASP A 158 -9.12 -19.65 -1.05
CA ASP A 158 -8.72 -21.06 -0.95
C ASP A 158 -7.19 -21.23 -1.07
N ALA A 159 -6.54 -20.39 -1.88
CA ALA A 159 -5.12 -20.47 -2.19
C ALA A 159 -4.19 -19.81 -1.15
N LEU A 160 -4.67 -18.82 -0.39
CA LEU A 160 -3.85 -17.98 0.49
C LEU A 160 -4.24 -18.06 1.97
N LEU A 161 -5.48 -18.42 2.30
CA LEU A 161 -5.94 -18.54 3.70
C LEU A 161 -5.64 -19.91 4.32
N SER A 162 -4.59 -20.59 3.85
CA SER A 162 -4.22 -21.90 4.38
C SER A 162 -3.92 -21.84 5.88
N THR A 163 -4.07 -22.97 6.57
CA THR A 163 -4.16 -23.12 8.03
C THR A 163 -2.88 -22.82 8.83
N ASP A 164 -1.84 -22.26 8.22
CA ASP A 164 -0.66 -21.78 8.96
C ASP A 164 -0.97 -20.39 9.54
N THR A 165 -1.77 -20.39 10.60
CA THR A 165 -2.20 -19.20 11.35
C THR A 165 -1.17 -18.79 12.41
N SER A 166 0.12 -19.13 12.21
CA SER A 166 1.16 -18.89 13.22
C SER A 166 1.62 -17.43 13.24
N GLU A 167 1.51 -16.71 12.13
CA GLU A 167 1.88 -15.29 12.06
C GLU A 167 0.68 -14.36 12.28
N PRO A 168 0.78 -13.38 13.18
CA PRO A 168 -0.29 -12.42 13.38
C PRO A 168 -0.40 -11.45 12.20
N LEU A 169 -1.61 -10.94 11.98
CA LEU A 169 -1.84 -9.89 11.00
C LEU A 169 -1.19 -8.58 11.48
N VAL A 170 -0.53 -7.87 10.56
CA VAL A 170 0.06 -6.56 10.84
C VAL A 170 -0.93 -5.46 10.44
N LEU A 171 -0.94 -4.35 11.17
CA LEU A 171 -1.57 -3.13 10.68
C LEU A 171 -0.69 -2.49 9.61
N ALA A 172 -1.06 -2.69 8.35
CA ALA A 172 -0.30 -2.28 7.18
C ALA A 172 -0.73 -0.90 6.66
N HIS A 173 0.12 -0.30 5.82
CA HIS A 173 -0.24 0.91 5.07
C HIS A 173 -1.38 0.64 4.08
N GLY A 174 -1.33 -0.53 3.41
CA GLY A 174 -2.39 -0.99 2.51
C GLY A 174 -2.41 -0.33 1.13
N ASP A 175 -1.55 0.66 0.89
CA ASP A 175 -1.43 1.42 -0.37
C ASP A 175 -0.06 2.11 -0.49
N LEU A 176 1.03 1.35 -0.40
CA LEU A 176 2.37 1.90 -0.33
C LEU A 176 3.00 2.16 -1.71
N LEU A 177 2.32 2.96 -2.53
CA LEU A 177 2.83 3.46 -3.81
C LEU A 177 3.84 4.61 -3.63
N CYS A 178 4.61 4.95 -4.68
CA CYS A 178 5.71 5.92 -4.56
C CYS A 178 5.25 7.30 -4.08
N ALA A 179 4.09 7.78 -4.53
CA ALA A 179 3.56 9.09 -4.11
C ALA A 179 3.21 9.17 -2.61
N ASN A 180 3.05 8.01 -1.95
CA ASN A 180 2.80 7.90 -0.52
C ASN A 180 4.08 7.82 0.32
N ILE A 181 5.25 8.00 -0.30
CA ILE A 181 6.57 7.96 0.33
C ILE A 181 7.23 9.33 0.21
N ILE A 182 7.51 9.95 1.36
CA ILE A 182 8.25 11.21 1.46
C ILE A 182 9.70 10.91 1.87
N VAL A 183 10.63 11.20 0.97
CA VAL A 183 12.08 11.11 1.22
C VAL A 183 12.54 12.40 1.92
N GLN A 184 13.01 12.28 3.16
CA GLN A 184 13.44 13.41 3.98
C GLN A 184 14.94 13.68 3.85
N GLU A 185 15.76 12.62 3.84
CA GLU A 185 17.22 12.72 3.77
C GLU A 185 17.78 11.64 2.83
N SER A 186 18.43 12.06 1.72
CA SER A 186 18.96 11.14 0.70
C SER A 186 20.18 11.71 -0.05
N GLY A 187 21.14 12.31 0.68
CA GLY A 187 22.32 12.96 0.12
C GLY A 187 23.57 12.06 -0.02
N ASP A 188 24.65 12.64 -0.53
CA ASP A 188 25.96 11.98 -0.60
C ASP A 188 26.46 11.63 0.81
N GLY A 189 26.87 10.36 1.00
CA GLY A 189 27.29 9.82 2.29
C GLY A 189 26.16 9.21 3.15
N ILE A 190 24.90 9.23 2.68
CA ILE A 190 23.80 8.52 3.33
C ILE A 190 23.62 7.15 2.65
N ASP A 191 23.87 6.08 3.39
CA ASP A 191 23.73 4.70 2.90
C ASP A 191 22.27 4.23 2.81
N VAL A 192 21.41 4.77 3.67
CA VAL A 192 19.97 4.45 3.74
C VAL A 192 19.18 5.73 3.96
N ALA A 193 18.26 6.03 3.05
CA ALA A 193 17.47 7.23 3.09
C ALA A 193 16.49 7.21 4.27
N SER A 194 16.25 8.38 4.88
CA SER A 194 15.15 8.56 5.82
C SER A 194 13.87 8.84 5.06
N VAL A 195 12.84 8.03 5.27
CA VAL A 195 11.55 8.14 4.58
C VAL A 195 10.40 8.17 5.58
N ARG A 196 9.28 8.76 5.18
CA ARG A 196 8.02 8.75 5.93
C ARG A 196 6.87 8.42 5.01
N PHE A 197 5.93 7.62 5.51
CA PHE A 197 4.72 7.29 4.77
C PHE A 197 3.62 8.30 5.04
N ILE A 198 2.76 8.53 4.07
CA ILE A 198 1.59 9.41 4.12
C ILE A 198 0.39 8.74 3.46
N ASP A 199 -0.80 9.28 3.68
CA ASP A 199 -2.06 8.82 3.07
C ASP A 199 -2.54 7.44 3.53
N TYR A 200 -3.12 7.41 4.74
CA TYR A 200 -3.42 6.17 5.47
C TYR A 200 -4.85 5.66 5.26
N GLU A 201 -5.53 6.09 4.19
CA GLU A 201 -6.96 5.81 3.99
C GLU A 201 -7.25 4.32 3.69
N HIS A 202 -6.27 3.63 3.09
CA HIS A 202 -6.31 2.22 2.80
C HIS A 202 -5.65 1.34 3.88
N ALA A 203 -5.18 1.92 4.99
CA ALA A 203 -4.60 1.17 6.09
C ALA A 203 -5.56 0.09 6.59
N THR A 204 -5.05 -1.12 6.76
CA THR A 204 -5.84 -2.31 7.05
C THR A 204 -4.98 -3.38 7.70
N TYR A 205 -5.60 -4.31 8.43
CA TYR A 205 -4.90 -5.50 8.85
C TYR A 205 -4.75 -6.48 7.67
N CYS A 206 -3.56 -7.04 7.50
CA CYS A 206 -3.27 -8.04 6.48
C CYS A 206 -2.08 -8.93 6.88
N PRO A 207 -1.86 -10.06 6.19
CA PRO A 207 -0.58 -10.75 6.25
C PRO A 207 0.54 -9.79 5.82
N ARG A 208 1.69 -9.78 6.51
CA ARG A 208 2.84 -8.95 6.11
C ARG A 208 3.31 -9.22 4.68
N ALA A 209 3.15 -10.46 4.23
CA ALA A 209 3.46 -10.87 2.86
C ALA A 209 2.57 -10.17 1.81
N PHE A 210 1.30 -9.91 2.14
CA PHE A 210 0.41 -9.12 1.28
C PHE A 210 0.93 -7.69 1.13
N GLU A 211 1.27 -7.00 2.23
CA GLU A 211 1.75 -5.61 2.17
C GLU A 211 3.05 -5.49 1.37
N LEU A 212 3.98 -6.43 1.56
CA LEU A 212 5.22 -6.47 0.77
C LEU A 212 4.95 -6.75 -0.71
N ALA A 213 4.08 -7.70 -1.03
CA ALA A 213 3.69 -8.00 -2.40
C ALA A 213 2.98 -6.81 -3.06
N ASN A 214 2.13 -6.12 -2.32
CA ASN A 214 1.44 -4.92 -2.75
C ASN A 214 2.44 -3.81 -3.06
N HIS A 215 3.33 -3.47 -2.11
CA HIS A 215 4.36 -2.47 -2.31
C HIS A 215 5.22 -2.76 -3.56
N PHE A 216 5.63 -4.01 -3.78
CA PHE A 216 6.39 -4.37 -4.98
C PHE A 216 5.58 -4.25 -6.28
N ALA A 217 4.27 -4.50 -6.25
CA ALA A 217 3.40 -4.30 -7.40
C ALA A 217 3.26 -2.81 -7.77
N GLU A 218 3.33 -1.91 -6.79
CA GLU A 218 3.24 -0.46 -6.99
C GLU A 218 4.49 0.17 -7.64
N TRP A 219 5.60 -0.57 -7.80
CA TRP A 219 6.78 -0.07 -8.54
C TRP A 219 6.48 0.19 -10.02
N THR A 220 5.39 -0.38 -10.53
CA THR A 220 4.98 -0.28 -11.94
C THR A 220 4.21 1.00 -12.26
N GLY A 221 3.85 1.78 -11.22
CA GLY A 221 3.05 2.98 -11.37
C GLY A 221 1.63 2.72 -11.89
N PHE A 222 0.90 3.80 -12.17
CA PHE A 222 -0.46 3.70 -12.73
C PHE A 222 -0.47 3.20 -14.18
N ASP A 223 0.66 3.31 -14.89
CA ASP A 223 0.80 2.76 -16.23
C ASP A 223 0.93 1.23 -16.25
N CYS A 224 1.22 0.61 -15.11
CA CYS A 224 1.56 -0.81 -14.97
C CYS A 224 2.76 -1.21 -15.86
N ASP A 225 3.83 -0.41 -15.88
CA ASP A 225 5.06 -0.78 -16.57
C ASP A 225 5.79 -1.89 -15.81
N TYR A 226 5.52 -3.13 -16.21
CA TYR A 226 6.09 -4.32 -15.59
C TYR A 226 7.62 -4.40 -15.67
N ASN A 227 8.29 -3.60 -16.52
CA ASN A 227 9.75 -3.55 -16.57
C ASN A 227 10.36 -2.90 -15.31
N LEU A 228 9.55 -2.14 -14.56
CA LEU A 228 9.97 -1.49 -13.32
C LEU A 228 9.85 -2.39 -12.08
N LEU A 229 9.27 -3.59 -12.21
CA LEU A 229 9.15 -4.50 -11.08
C LEU A 229 10.51 -4.84 -10.45
N PRO A 230 10.60 -4.88 -9.11
CA PRO A 230 11.84 -5.28 -8.45
C PRO A 230 12.14 -6.75 -8.77
N LYS A 231 13.37 -7.01 -9.21
CA LYS A 231 13.88 -8.37 -9.48
C LYS A 231 14.01 -9.17 -8.18
N THR A 232 14.23 -10.48 -8.31
CA THR A 232 14.38 -11.39 -7.16
C THR A 232 15.47 -10.94 -6.20
N SER A 233 16.63 -10.52 -6.70
CA SER A 233 17.74 -9.97 -5.90
C SER A 233 17.36 -8.70 -5.14
N THR A 234 16.63 -7.78 -5.79
CA THR A 234 16.13 -6.54 -5.14
C THR A 234 15.10 -6.86 -4.06
N ARG A 235 14.10 -7.71 -4.34
CA ARG A 235 13.10 -8.12 -3.35
C ARG A 235 13.74 -8.85 -2.17
N ARG A 236 14.72 -9.72 -2.43
CA ARG A 236 15.51 -10.39 -1.39
C ARG A 236 16.28 -9.42 -0.52
N ALA A 237 16.93 -8.42 -1.11
CA ALA A 237 17.65 -7.38 -0.36
C ALA A 237 16.70 -6.53 0.49
N PHE A 238 15.53 -6.16 -0.05
CA PHE A 238 14.49 -5.46 0.68
C PHE A 238 14.00 -6.28 1.87
N ILE A 239 13.65 -7.55 1.66
CA ILE A 239 13.14 -8.44 2.71
C ILE A 239 14.20 -8.69 3.80
N ALA A 240 15.47 -8.85 3.42
CA ALA A 240 16.56 -8.99 4.38
C ALA A 240 16.72 -7.74 5.26
N GLU A 241 16.66 -6.54 4.67
CA GLU A 241 16.69 -5.27 5.41
C GLU A 241 15.47 -5.17 6.34
N TYR A 242 14.26 -5.43 5.82
CA TYR A 242 13.01 -5.42 6.59
C TYR A 242 13.06 -6.35 7.79
N LEU A 243 13.45 -7.62 7.61
CA LEU A 243 13.51 -8.60 8.68
C LEU A 243 14.57 -8.25 9.73
N THR A 244 15.71 -7.69 9.30
CA THR A 244 16.78 -7.28 10.20
C THR A 244 16.30 -6.16 11.12
N THR A 245 15.73 -5.10 10.53
CA THR A 245 15.20 -3.98 11.32
C THR A 245 14.03 -4.39 12.20
N HIS A 246 13.14 -5.27 11.71
CA HIS A 246 12.03 -5.77 12.51
C HIS A 246 12.51 -6.53 13.76
N ALA A 247 13.46 -7.45 13.60
CA ALA A 247 14.04 -8.22 14.69
C ALA A 247 14.72 -7.33 15.75
N GLU A 248 15.48 -6.32 15.29
CA GLU A 248 16.14 -5.33 16.16
C GLU A 248 15.11 -4.55 17.01
N LEU A 249 14.01 -4.12 16.40
CA LEU A 249 12.95 -3.35 17.08
C LEU A 249 12.14 -4.19 18.07
N CYS A 250 11.85 -5.44 17.72
CA CYS A 250 11.13 -6.38 18.58
C CYS A 250 11.98 -6.87 19.77
N ARG A 251 13.26 -6.50 19.84
CA ARG A 251 14.18 -6.89 20.92
C ARG A 251 14.24 -8.40 21.11
N GLU A 252 14.23 -9.13 20.00
CA GLU A 252 14.51 -10.56 19.99
C GLU A 252 16.02 -10.74 20.23
N HIS A 253 16.43 -10.65 21.51
CA HIS A 253 17.82 -10.56 22.00
C HIS A 253 18.72 -11.76 21.64
N ASP A 254 18.18 -12.79 20.98
CA ASP A 254 18.88 -14.03 20.60
C ASP A 254 18.92 -14.29 19.09
N ILE A 255 18.65 -13.29 18.25
CA ILE A 255 18.72 -13.49 16.80
C ILE A 255 20.16 -13.36 16.33
N ALA A 256 20.81 -14.52 16.24
CA ALA A 256 21.82 -14.78 15.22
C ALA A 256 21.32 -14.21 13.90
N THR A 257 22.02 -13.21 13.34
CA THR A 257 21.91 -12.69 11.96
C THR A 257 20.76 -13.29 11.17
N VAL A 258 19.74 -12.49 10.82
CA VAL A 258 18.62 -12.89 9.94
C VAL A 258 19.11 -13.91 8.92
N ASN A 259 18.73 -15.17 9.12
CA ASN A 259 19.34 -16.24 8.36
C ASN A 259 18.67 -16.33 6.99
N TYR A 260 19.39 -16.89 6.02
CA TYR A 260 18.89 -17.05 4.66
C TYR A 260 17.53 -17.77 4.60
N ALA A 261 17.25 -18.69 5.55
CA ALA A 261 16.00 -19.43 5.61
C ALA A 261 14.79 -18.55 5.95
N ALA A 262 14.93 -17.56 6.84
CA ALA A 262 13.85 -16.61 7.16
C ALA A 262 13.52 -15.72 5.95
N VAL A 263 14.55 -15.25 5.24
CA VAL A 263 14.39 -14.49 4.00
C VAL A 263 13.72 -15.35 2.93
N ASP A 264 14.16 -16.59 2.74
CA ASP A 264 13.57 -17.54 1.79
C ASP A 264 12.12 -17.89 2.13
N HIS A 265 11.78 -17.95 3.41
CA HIS A 265 10.42 -18.18 3.86
C HIS A 265 9.50 -17.01 3.49
N LEU A 266 9.87 -15.79 3.87
CA LEU A 266 9.06 -14.61 3.58
C LEU A 266 9.01 -14.30 2.07
N MET A 267 10.10 -14.54 1.33
CA MET A 267 10.08 -14.47 -0.14
C MET A 267 9.02 -15.38 -0.75
N ARG A 268 8.89 -16.64 -0.29
CA ARG A 268 7.86 -17.56 -0.77
C ARG A 268 6.46 -17.07 -0.44
N GLN A 269 6.23 -16.57 0.78
CA GLN A 269 4.93 -16.01 1.15
C GLN A 269 4.58 -14.79 0.29
N VAL A 270 5.54 -13.91 0.00
CA VAL A 270 5.36 -12.75 -0.89
C VAL A 270 5.03 -13.22 -2.31
N ASP A 271 5.74 -14.22 -2.82
CA ASP A 271 5.46 -14.82 -4.12
C ASP A 271 4.05 -15.42 -4.18
N ASP A 272 3.58 -16.08 -3.12
CA ASP A 272 2.22 -16.60 -3.04
C ASP A 272 1.17 -15.48 -3.11
N HIS A 273 1.44 -14.33 -2.50
CA HIS A 273 0.51 -13.20 -2.46
C HIS A 273 0.55 -12.28 -3.69
N ARG A 274 1.54 -12.40 -4.58
CA ARG A 274 1.79 -11.41 -5.66
C ARG A 274 0.66 -11.19 -6.66
N GLY A 275 -0.32 -12.11 -6.76
CA GLY A 275 -1.51 -11.93 -7.59
C GLY A 275 -2.66 -11.21 -6.89
N PHE A 276 -2.66 -11.17 -5.55
CA PHE A 276 -3.76 -10.59 -4.77
C PHE A 276 -3.85 -9.05 -4.92
N PRO A 277 -2.75 -8.27 -4.92
CA PRO A 277 -2.81 -6.83 -5.17
C PRO A 277 -3.53 -6.45 -6.48
N GLY A 278 -3.29 -7.21 -7.56
CA GLY A 278 -3.95 -7.00 -8.85
C GLY A 278 -5.47 -7.17 -8.75
N PHE A 279 -5.95 -8.22 -8.08
CA PHE A 279 -7.39 -8.40 -7.84
C PHE A 279 -7.96 -7.32 -6.92
N TYR A 280 -7.27 -7.02 -5.81
CA TYR A 280 -7.71 -6.05 -4.80
C TYR A 280 -7.90 -4.64 -5.40
N TRP A 281 -6.88 -4.14 -6.10
CA TRP A 281 -6.95 -2.82 -6.75
C TRP A 281 -7.80 -2.82 -8.02
N GLY A 282 -7.94 -3.97 -8.69
CA GLY A 282 -8.92 -4.15 -9.76
C GLY A 282 -10.35 -3.88 -9.26
N LEU A 283 -10.74 -4.42 -8.10
CA LEU A 283 -12.04 -4.14 -7.50
C LEU A 283 -12.22 -2.66 -7.15
N CYS A 284 -11.20 -2.05 -6.52
CA CYS A 284 -11.23 -0.63 -6.14
C CYS A 284 -11.43 0.27 -7.38
N ALA A 285 -10.61 0.07 -8.41
CA ALA A 285 -10.67 0.82 -9.64
C ALA A 285 -11.99 0.59 -10.40
N LEU A 286 -12.53 -0.62 -10.36
CA LEU A 286 -13.83 -0.93 -10.98
C LEU A 286 -14.98 -0.16 -10.32
N ILE A 287 -14.98 -0.06 -8.99
CA ILE A 287 -15.95 0.77 -8.25
C ILE A 287 -15.81 2.23 -8.66
N GLN A 288 -14.57 2.75 -8.68
CA GLN A 288 -14.34 4.16 -9.04
C GLN A 288 -14.73 4.47 -10.49
N ALA A 289 -14.58 3.53 -11.43
CA ALA A 289 -15.05 3.68 -12.80
C ALA A 289 -16.57 3.88 -12.89
N GLU A 290 -17.33 3.40 -11.90
CA GLU A 290 -18.79 3.50 -11.84
C GLU A 290 -19.27 4.69 -11.00
N THR A 291 -18.49 5.11 -10.00
CA THR A 291 -18.91 6.13 -9.01
C THR A 291 -18.25 7.48 -9.19
N ALA A 292 -17.12 7.57 -9.90
CA ALA A 292 -16.42 8.83 -10.08
C ALA A 292 -17.25 9.82 -10.91
N THR A 293 -17.28 11.07 -10.47
CA THR A 293 -18.04 12.16 -11.10
C THR A 293 -17.30 12.82 -12.27
N GLY A 294 -16.08 12.35 -12.59
CA GLY A 294 -15.21 12.92 -13.61
C GLY A 294 -14.43 14.16 -13.17
N THR A 295 -14.42 14.48 -11.88
CA THR A 295 -13.61 15.59 -11.32
C THR A 295 -12.11 15.30 -11.35
N ILE A 296 -11.73 14.02 -11.37
CA ILE A 296 -10.35 13.54 -11.47
C ILE A 296 -10.20 12.88 -12.83
N ASP A 297 -9.26 13.36 -13.64
CA ASP A 297 -8.96 12.85 -14.98
C ASP A 297 -8.08 11.60 -14.88
N PHE A 298 -8.71 10.44 -14.64
CA PHE A 298 -8.03 9.15 -14.50
C PHE A 298 -8.86 8.02 -15.15
N ASP A 299 -8.21 7.15 -15.94
CA ASP A 299 -8.84 6.00 -16.59
C ASP A 299 -8.99 4.82 -15.61
N TYR A 300 -9.97 4.92 -14.71
CA TYR A 300 -10.26 3.87 -13.74
C TYR A 300 -10.62 2.53 -14.39
N ALA A 301 -11.34 2.53 -15.51
CA ALA A 301 -11.75 1.31 -16.18
C ALA A 301 -10.57 0.58 -16.85
N GLY A 302 -9.71 1.32 -17.56
CA GLY A 302 -8.48 0.78 -18.13
C GLY A 302 -7.51 0.31 -17.05
N TYR A 303 -7.38 1.07 -15.95
CA TYR A 303 -6.57 0.65 -14.81
C TYR A 303 -7.12 -0.64 -14.15
N ALA A 304 -8.43 -0.74 -13.92
CA ALA A 304 -9.05 -1.96 -13.40
C ALA A 304 -8.74 -3.19 -14.27
N ALA A 305 -8.85 -3.06 -15.59
CA ALA A 305 -8.53 -4.12 -16.53
C ALA A 305 -7.05 -4.56 -16.46
N LYS A 306 -6.11 -3.60 -16.37
CA LYS A 306 -4.68 -3.91 -16.18
C LYS A 306 -4.46 -4.69 -14.88
N ARG A 307 -5.05 -4.26 -13.77
CA ARG A 307 -4.88 -4.89 -12.45
C ARG A 307 -5.49 -6.29 -12.37
N PHE A 308 -6.68 -6.52 -12.95
CA PHE A 308 -7.21 -7.87 -13.08
C PHE A 308 -6.34 -8.78 -13.97
N ALA A 309 -5.72 -8.25 -15.02
CA ALA A 309 -4.79 -9.01 -15.85
C ALA A 309 -3.52 -9.45 -15.10
N GLU A 310 -3.08 -8.69 -14.07
CA GLU A 310 -1.99 -9.12 -13.18
C GLU A 310 -2.38 -10.37 -12.38
N TYR A 311 -3.60 -10.39 -11.83
CA TYR A 311 -4.15 -11.55 -11.14
C TYR A 311 -4.22 -12.77 -12.08
N GLU A 312 -4.74 -12.58 -13.30
CA GLU A 312 -4.84 -13.67 -14.28
C GLU A 312 -3.48 -14.22 -14.69
N SER A 313 -2.49 -13.34 -14.88
CA SER A 313 -1.11 -13.74 -15.19
C SER A 313 -0.50 -14.58 -14.08
N TRP A 314 -0.72 -14.19 -12.81
CA TRP A 314 -0.27 -14.95 -11.66
C TRP A 314 -0.96 -16.32 -11.56
N ARG A 315 -2.29 -16.35 -11.72
CA ARG A 315 -3.08 -17.58 -11.64
C ARG A 315 -2.69 -18.57 -12.73
N SER A 316 -2.55 -18.11 -13.97
CA SER A 316 -2.21 -18.98 -15.11
C SER A 316 -0.86 -19.67 -14.94
N VAL A 317 0.12 -18.98 -14.34
CA VAL A 317 1.43 -19.55 -14.00
C VAL A 317 1.32 -20.52 -12.84
N ARG A 318 0.54 -20.20 -11.79
CA ARG A 318 0.33 -21.08 -10.63
C ARG A 318 -0.34 -22.40 -11.00
N GLU A 319 -1.29 -22.37 -11.93
CA GLU A 319 -2.01 -23.56 -12.40
C GLU A 319 -1.25 -24.34 -13.50
N GLY A 320 -0.14 -23.80 -14.02
CA GLY A 320 0.58 -24.41 -15.15
C GLY A 320 -0.16 -24.29 -16.49
N ASN A 321 -1.13 -23.38 -16.58
CA ASN A 321 -2.01 -23.17 -17.73
C ASN A 321 -1.46 -22.15 -18.75
N SER A 322 -0.29 -21.55 -18.51
CA SER A 322 0.28 -20.52 -19.38
C SER A 322 1.19 -21.10 -20.49
N PRO A 323 0.87 -20.95 -21.78
CA PRO A 323 1.70 -21.45 -22.89
C PRO A 323 3.04 -20.71 -23.03
N SER A 324 3.10 -19.47 -22.54
CA SER A 324 4.32 -18.69 -22.38
C SER A 324 4.23 -17.85 -21.11
N LEU A 325 5.36 -17.51 -20.49
CA LEU A 325 5.37 -16.74 -19.25
C LEU A 325 4.95 -15.28 -19.54
N PRO A 326 3.86 -14.76 -18.93
CA PRO A 326 3.47 -13.36 -19.10
C PRO A 326 4.59 -12.40 -18.73
N LEU A 327 4.67 -11.22 -19.36
CA LEU A 327 5.78 -10.26 -19.14
C LEU A 327 6.00 -9.97 -17.65
N ARG A 328 4.92 -9.69 -16.91
CA ARG A 328 4.94 -9.47 -15.46
C ARG A 328 5.63 -10.61 -14.72
N GLU A 329 5.19 -11.84 -14.94
CA GLU A 329 5.73 -13.03 -14.27
C GLU A 329 7.16 -13.34 -14.72
N LYS A 330 7.51 -12.99 -15.96
CA LYS A 330 8.87 -13.07 -16.47
C LYS A 330 9.80 -12.10 -15.74
N VAL A 331 9.43 -10.83 -15.61
CA VAL A 331 10.23 -9.84 -14.86
C VAL A 331 10.27 -10.21 -13.38
N TRP A 332 9.13 -10.63 -12.80
CA TRP A 332 9.05 -11.05 -11.41
C TRP A 332 10.04 -12.18 -11.10
N SER A 333 10.19 -13.16 -11.99
CA SER A 333 11.11 -14.30 -11.80
C SER A 333 12.57 -14.02 -12.20
N MET A 334 12.91 -12.82 -12.68
CA MET A 334 14.30 -12.48 -13.01
C MET A 334 15.17 -12.46 -11.76
N PRO A 335 16.42 -12.95 -11.84
CA PRO A 335 17.35 -12.99 -10.72
C PRO A 335 17.72 -11.59 -10.22
#